data_AF-A0A4R6Q610-F1
#
_entry.id   AF-A0A4R6Q610-F1
#
_cell.length_a   1.000
_cell.length_b   1.000
_cell.length_c   1.000
_cell.angle_alpha   90.00
_cell.angle_beta   90.00
_cell.angle_gamma   90.00
#
_symmetry.space_group_name_H-M   'P 1'
#
loop_
_entity.id
_entity.type
_entity.pdbx_description
1 polymer ?
#
loop_
_entity_poly.entity_id
_entity_poly.type
_entity_poly.pdbx_seq_one_letter_code
_entity_poly.pdbx_strand_id
1 'polypeptide(L)'
;MSEEELEEYLRDRTGSLAGHVGIYCQELATGKTMDVVDGKRLGDRPAEEDVFESASVIKIWIMAAAYDLMAKGKLSPDEILTLKDIDKVPFVGDEDYARDQARGQLTEDMFPESGVLNAMHPGLELTVEDTIRLMILISDNTATNMMIDLVGLDVVNNFLNKMGMSKSRLCRRLFDSDPSGMGQENSISLSETGWFFRQLYDGTLVSAEASEKMSSMMQNQQTTYKIPFFLREIPIAHKTGEDCGIANDVGIVFAKNPFIFCFASNGVDVAAADRLCQDAALEVYNYYNV
;
A
#
# COMPACT_ATOMS: atom_id res chain seq x y z
N MET A 1 -16.68 -24.33 -2.02
CA MET A 1 -17.20 -23.25 -2.88
C MET A 1 -16.62 -23.45 -4.27
N SER A 2 -17.42 -23.36 -5.32
CA SER A 2 -16.93 -23.26 -6.69
C SER A 2 -16.31 -21.88 -6.92
N GLU A 3 -15.61 -21.71 -8.04
CA GLU A 3 -15.10 -20.40 -8.43
C GLU A 3 -16.21 -19.38 -8.69
N GLU A 4 -17.28 -19.83 -9.34
CA GLU A 4 -18.46 -19.02 -9.66
C GLU A 4 -19.14 -18.52 -8.37
N GLU A 5 -19.25 -19.40 -7.36
CA GLU A 5 -19.78 -19.05 -6.04
C GLU A 5 -18.88 -18.04 -5.30
N LEU A 6 -17.55 -18.20 -5.38
CA LEU A 6 -16.62 -17.24 -4.76
C LEU A 6 -16.70 -15.88 -5.43
N GLU A 7 -16.74 -15.85 -6.75
CA GLU A 7 -16.85 -14.59 -7.45
C GLU A 7 -18.19 -13.90 -7.20
N GLU A 8 -19.29 -14.64 -7.19
CA GLU A 8 -20.60 -14.10 -6.83
C GLU A 8 -20.59 -13.51 -5.42
N TYR A 9 -19.95 -14.20 -4.47
CA TYR A 9 -19.74 -13.67 -3.12
C TYR A 9 -18.95 -12.35 -3.15
N LEU A 10 -17.81 -12.28 -3.83
CA LEU A 10 -16.99 -11.06 -3.89
C LEU A 10 -17.75 -9.91 -4.57
N ARG A 11 -18.55 -10.21 -5.59
CA ARG A 11 -19.41 -9.23 -6.28
C ARG A 11 -20.51 -8.70 -5.36
N ASP A 12 -21.22 -9.57 -4.66
CA ASP A 12 -22.24 -9.14 -3.71
C ASP A 12 -21.63 -8.24 -2.61
N ARG A 13 -20.51 -8.68 -2.01
CA ARG A 13 -19.86 -7.94 -0.93
C ARG A 13 -19.37 -6.56 -1.38
N THR A 14 -18.62 -6.48 -2.49
CA THR A 14 -18.13 -5.18 -3.01
C THR A 14 -19.26 -4.27 -3.49
N GLY A 15 -20.33 -4.82 -4.10
CA GLY A 15 -21.47 -4.04 -4.58
C GLY A 15 -22.43 -3.57 -3.48
N SER A 16 -22.37 -4.19 -2.30
CA SER A 16 -23.23 -3.85 -1.16
C SER A 16 -22.71 -2.67 -0.32
N LEU A 17 -21.41 -2.37 -0.40
CA LEU A 17 -20.79 -1.30 0.37
C LEU A 17 -20.86 0.02 -0.42
N ALA A 18 -21.34 1.08 0.23
CA ALA A 18 -21.32 2.41 -0.38
C ALA A 18 -19.88 2.92 -0.51
N GLY A 19 -19.53 3.45 -1.68
CA GLY A 19 -18.19 3.89 -2.03
C GLY A 19 -17.69 3.17 -3.29
N HIS A 20 -16.39 3.32 -3.56
CA HIS A 20 -15.70 2.57 -4.60
C HIS A 20 -14.86 1.48 -3.92
N VAL A 21 -15.04 0.22 -4.29
CA VAL A 21 -14.43 -0.93 -3.61
C VAL A 21 -13.98 -1.95 -4.65
N GLY A 22 -12.71 -2.35 -4.57
CA GLY A 22 -12.11 -3.31 -5.47
C GLY A 22 -11.41 -4.45 -4.74
N ILE A 23 -11.48 -5.64 -5.35
CA ILE A 23 -10.72 -6.82 -4.98
C ILE A 23 -10.04 -7.39 -6.22
N TYR A 24 -8.75 -7.67 -6.10
CA TYR A 24 -7.97 -8.45 -7.07
C TYR A 24 -7.34 -9.65 -6.37
N CYS A 25 -7.50 -10.82 -6.97
CA CYS A 25 -6.93 -12.08 -6.50
C CYS A 25 -6.17 -12.75 -7.64
N GLN A 26 -5.04 -13.39 -7.33
CA GLN A 26 -4.33 -14.26 -8.26
C GLN A 26 -3.79 -15.51 -7.57
N GLU A 27 -4.15 -16.68 -8.06
CA GLU A 27 -3.50 -17.93 -7.65
C GLU A 27 -2.10 -18.01 -8.28
N LEU A 28 -1.05 -18.14 -7.46
CA LEU A 28 0.32 -18.05 -7.96
C LEU A 28 0.75 -19.29 -8.76
N ALA A 29 0.19 -20.46 -8.46
CA ALA A 29 0.50 -21.73 -9.14
C ALA A 29 -0.01 -21.77 -10.59
N THR A 30 -1.24 -21.30 -10.82
CA THR A 30 -1.89 -21.35 -12.14
C THR A 30 -1.83 -20.02 -12.89
N GLY A 31 -1.58 -18.91 -12.18
CA GLY A 31 -1.64 -17.55 -12.71
C GLY A 31 -3.07 -17.03 -12.89
N LYS A 32 -4.08 -17.82 -12.51
CA LYS A 32 -5.49 -17.48 -12.66
C LYS A 32 -5.87 -16.29 -11.78
N THR A 33 -6.64 -15.36 -12.36
CA THR A 33 -7.05 -14.13 -11.68
C THR A 33 -8.55 -14.05 -11.48
N MET A 34 -8.95 -13.32 -10.44
CA MET A 34 -10.32 -12.83 -10.22
C MET A 34 -10.23 -11.36 -9.82
N ASP A 35 -11.03 -10.52 -10.46
CA ASP A 35 -11.05 -9.08 -10.26
C ASP A 35 -12.49 -8.60 -10.19
N VAL A 36 -12.83 -7.86 -9.14
CA VAL A 36 -14.17 -7.38 -8.90
C VAL A 36 -14.11 -5.96 -8.37
N VAL A 37 -14.89 -5.07 -8.99
CA VAL A 37 -15.06 -3.68 -8.58
C VAL A 37 -16.54 -3.31 -8.56
N ASP A 38 -17.01 -2.78 -7.43
CA ASP A 38 -18.39 -2.35 -7.18
C ASP A 38 -19.43 -3.37 -7.71
N GLY A 39 -19.22 -4.65 -7.39
CA GLY A 39 -20.12 -5.75 -7.76
C GLY A 39 -20.08 -6.22 -9.21
N LYS A 40 -19.06 -5.87 -9.99
CA LYS A 40 -18.88 -6.35 -11.38
C LYS A 40 -17.43 -6.76 -11.62
N ARG A 41 -17.18 -7.64 -12.60
CA ARG A 41 -15.80 -7.96 -13.02
C ARG A 41 -15.15 -6.73 -13.67
N LEU A 42 -13.84 -6.56 -13.52
CA LEU A 42 -13.13 -5.47 -14.19
C LEU A 42 -13.06 -5.69 -15.71
N GLY A 43 -13.00 -6.94 -16.16
CA GLY A 43 -13.09 -7.29 -17.59
C GLY A 43 -14.36 -6.79 -18.30
N ASP A 44 -15.40 -6.46 -17.54
CA ASP A 44 -16.65 -5.86 -18.02
C ASP A 44 -16.65 -4.31 -17.94
N ARG A 45 -15.56 -3.70 -17.50
CA ARG A 45 -15.44 -2.26 -17.20
C ARG A 45 -14.24 -1.59 -17.89
N PRO A 46 -14.28 -0.25 -18.00
CA PRO A 46 -13.13 0.55 -18.37
C PRO A 46 -11.95 0.37 -17.41
N ALA A 47 -10.73 0.44 -17.94
CA ALA A 47 -9.51 0.13 -17.20
C ALA A 47 -9.20 1.15 -16.08
N GLU A 48 -9.85 2.31 -16.09
CA GLU A 48 -9.69 3.41 -15.15
C GLU A 48 -10.45 3.18 -13.84
N GLU A 49 -11.46 2.30 -13.85
CA GLU A 49 -12.22 1.91 -12.65
C GLU A 49 -11.45 0.97 -11.71
N ASP A 50 -10.21 0.62 -12.06
CA ASP A 50 -9.30 -0.17 -11.22
C ASP A 50 -8.38 0.71 -10.35
N VAL A 51 -8.56 2.03 -10.35
CA VAL A 51 -7.65 3.00 -9.73
C VAL A 51 -8.23 3.54 -8.43
N PHE A 52 -7.45 3.44 -7.36
CA PHE A 52 -7.83 3.84 -6.01
C PHE A 52 -6.79 4.81 -5.44
N GLU A 53 -7.21 5.68 -4.53
CA GLU A 53 -6.24 6.40 -3.70
C GLU A 53 -5.47 5.40 -2.82
N SER A 54 -4.16 5.56 -2.82
CA SER A 54 -3.22 4.56 -2.30
C SER A 54 -3.11 4.55 -0.78
N ALA A 55 -3.27 5.72 -0.15
CA ALA A 55 -2.80 5.96 1.21
C ALA A 55 -1.39 5.37 1.41
N SER A 56 -1.15 4.66 2.52
CA SER A 56 0.17 4.07 2.82
C SER A 56 0.59 2.89 1.95
N VAL A 57 -0.25 2.39 1.04
CA VAL A 57 0.18 1.34 0.08
C VAL A 57 1.27 1.86 -0.84
N ILE A 58 1.29 3.17 -1.14
CA ILE A 58 2.29 3.82 -2.02
C ILE A 58 3.75 3.54 -1.61
N LYS A 59 3.97 3.25 -0.32
CA LYS A 59 5.28 3.01 0.28
C LYS A 59 6.00 1.80 -0.32
N ILE A 60 5.27 0.82 -0.85
CA ILE A 60 5.90 -0.34 -1.51
C ILE A 60 6.59 0.05 -2.83
N TRP A 61 6.10 1.07 -3.54
CA TRP A 61 6.77 1.61 -4.74
C TRP A 61 8.05 2.34 -4.38
N ILE A 62 8.02 3.12 -3.30
CA ILE A 62 9.18 3.87 -2.80
C ILE A 62 10.28 2.89 -2.37
N MET A 63 9.92 1.85 -1.62
CA MET A 63 10.84 0.78 -1.23
C MET A 63 11.45 0.09 -2.46
N ALA A 64 10.62 -0.35 -3.42
CA ALA A 64 11.12 -1.05 -4.60
C ALA A 64 12.05 -0.20 -5.47
N ALA A 65 11.72 1.09 -5.65
CA ALA A 65 12.59 2.04 -6.36
C ALA A 65 13.92 2.27 -5.62
N ALA A 66 13.90 2.35 -4.28
CA ALA A 66 15.13 2.45 -3.48
C ALA A 66 16.02 1.21 -3.66
N TYR A 67 15.43 0.01 -3.60
CA TYR A 67 16.16 -1.24 -3.84
C TYR A 67 16.70 -1.35 -5.28
N ASP A 68 15.97 -0.85 -6.27
CA ASP A 68 16.45 -0.75 -7.66
C ASP A 68 17.65 0.20 -7.79
N LEU A 69 17.65 1.33 -7.08
CA LEU A 69 18.82 2.23 -7.01
C LEU A 69 20.02 1.55 -6.33
N MET A 70 19.79 0.81 -5.24
CA MET A 70 20.83 0.06 -4.52
C MET A 70 21.45 -1.02 -5.42
N ALA A 71 20.63 -1.79 -6.12
CA ALA A 71 21.10 -2.80 -7.08
C ALA A 71 21.93 -2.20 -8.22
N LYS A 72 21.69 -0.92 -8.56
CA LYS A 72 22.46 -0.16 -9.56
C LYS A 72 23.68 0.54 -8.98
N GLY A 73 23.97 0.38 -7.69
CA GLY A 73 25.07 1.05 -6.98
C GLY A 73 24.90 2.57 -6.88
N LYS A 74 23.66 3.07 -6.98
CA LYS A 74 23.33 4.50 -6.94
C LYS A 74 22.87 4.98 -5.56
N LEU A 75 22.58 4.05 -4.67
CA LEU A 75 22.15 4.31 -3.30
C LEU A 75 22.82 3.26 -2.41
N SER A 76 23.36 3.67 -1.27
CA SER A 76 23.87 2.73 -0.27
C SER A 76 22.79 2.48 0.79
N PRO A 77 22.57 1.21 1.22
CA PRO A 77 21.67 0.94 2.36
C PRO A 77 22.18 1.57 3.66
N ASP A 78 23.49 1.75 3.80
CA ASP A 78 24.16 2.31 4.98
C ASP A 78 24.34 3.84 4.90
N GLU A 79 23.86 4.49 3.83
CA GLU A 79 23.88 5.95 3.74
C GLU A 79 23.06 6.55 4.90
N ILE A 80 23.59 7.59 5.52
CA ILE A 80 22.97 8.21 6.68
C ILE A 80 22.02 9.32 6.25
N LEU A 81 20.77 9.20 6.66
CA LEU A 81 19.76 10.24 6.60
C LEU A 81 19.65 10.90 7.98
N THR A 82 19.64 12.23 7.98
CA THR A 82 19.39 13.02 9.20
C THR A 82 17.95 13.50 9.19
N LEU A 83 17.18 13.13 10.21
CA LEU A 83 15.81 13.61 10.42
C LEU A 83 15.81 15.13 10.61
N LYS A 84 15.01 15.84 9.81
CA LYS A 84 14.80 17.30 9.89
C LYS A 84 13.36 17.60 10.26
N ASP A 85 13.13 18.81 10.77
CA ASP A 85 11.76 19.27 11.06
C ASP A 85 10.86 19.26 9.81
N ILE A 86 11.41 19.54 8.63
CA ILE A 86 10.65 19.56 7.37
C ILE A 86 10.17 18.18 6.90
N ASP A 87 10.75 17.10 7.45
CA ASP A 87 10.36 15.72 7.11
C ASP A 87 9.11 15.29 7.89
N LYS A 88 8.83 15.97 9.00
CA LYS A 88 7.73 15.67 9.91
C LYS A 88 6.38 15.99 9.27
N VAL A 89 5.37 15.27 9.72
CA VAL A 89 3.98 15.44 9.30
C VAL A 89 3.17 16.11 10.41
N PRO A 90 2.02 16.74 10.10
CA PRO A 90 1.16 17.30 11.14
C PRO A 90 0.91 16.27 12.25
N PHE A 91 0.92 16.73 13.50
CA PHE A 91 0.75 15.90 14.69
C PHE A 91 -0.37 16.50 15.53
N VAL A 92 -1.28 15.67 16.05
CA VAL A 92 -2.37 16.16 16.89
C VAL A 92 -1.81 16.98 18.06
N GLY A 93 -2.21 18.25 18.14
CA GLY A 93 -1.77 19.20 19.17
C GLY A 93 -0.62 20.14 18.75
N ASP A 94 -0.11 20.03 17.51
CA ASP A 94 0.83 21.00 16.94
C ASP A 94 0.11 22.19 16.26
N GLU A 95 0.78 23.33 16.13
CA GLU A 95 0.26 24.52 15.45
C GLU A 95 -0.08 24.26 13.98
N ASP A 96 0.67 23.38 13.32
CA ASP A 96 0.42 22.99 11.92
C ASP A 96 -0.86 22.16 11.80
N TYR A 97 -1.15 21.24 12.73
CA TYR A 97 -2.41 20.50 12.77
C TYR A 97 -3.61 21.44 12.94
N ALA A 98 -3.53 22.38 13.87
CA ALA A 98 -4.59 23.37 14.09
C ALA A 98 -4.79 24.28 12.86
N ARG A 99 -3.70 24.64 12.17
CA ARG A 99 -3.73 25.45 10.96
C ARG A 99 -4.37 24.71 9.78
N ASP A 100 -3.99 23.46 9.57
CA ASP A 100 -4.49 22.64 8.46
C ASP A 100 -5.94 22.20 8.70
N GLN A 101 -6.31 21.92 9.95
CA GLN A 101 -7.71 21.74 10.35
C GLN A 101 -8.54 23.01 10.11
N ALA A 102 -8.03 24.19 10.48
CA ALA A 102 -8.70 25.47 10.23
C ALA A 102 -8.85 25.80 8.75
N ARG A 103 -8.02 25.21 7.88
CA ARG A 103 -8.12 25.31 6.41
C ARG A 103 -9.02 24.24 5.78
N GLY A 104 -9.58 23.33 6.59
CA GLY A 104 -10.35 22.19 6.11
C GLY A 104 -9.51 21.15 5.37
N GLN A 105 -8.19 21.17 5.55
CA GLN A 105 -7.24 20.23 4.96
C GLN A 105 -7.07 18.97 5.81
N LEU A 106 -7.37 19.05 7.11
CA LEU A 106 -7.53 17.91 8.02
C LEU A 106 -8.97 17.92 8.55
N THR A 107 -9.65 16.76 8.56
CA THR A 107 -10.95 16.60 9.22
C THR A 107 -10.75 16.27 10.71
N GLU A 108 -11.80 16.36 11.53
CA GLU A 108 -11.74 15.98 12.96
C GLU A 108 -11.32 14.50 13.16
N ASP A 109 -11.52 13.66 12.15
CA ASP A 109 -11.24 12.22 12.18
C ASP A 109 -9.92 11.84 11.48
N MET A 110 -9.16 12.81 10.96
CA MET A 110 -7.87 12.57 10.33
C MET A 110 -6.74 12.59 11.37
N PHE A 111 -6.10 11.44 11.54
CA PHE A 111 -4.92 11.26 12.38
C PHE A 111 -3.69 11.08 11.47
N PRO A 112 -3.04 12.19 11.06
CA PRO A 112 -1.97 12.17 10.08
C PRO A 112 -0.72 11.40 10.54
N GLU A 113 -0.51 11.22 11.84
CA GLU A 113 0.64 10.47 12.33
C GLU A 113 0.46 8.94 12.31
N SER A 114 1.42 8.27 11.70
CA SER A 114 1.71 6.86 11.92
C SER A 114 3.22 6.71 12.03
N GLY A 115 3.68 5.86 12.96
CA GLY A 115 5.10 5.63 13.23
C GLY A 115 5.65 6.36 14.46
N VAL A 116 6.97 6.36 14.59
CA VAL A 116 7.70 6.87 15.76
C VAL A 116 8.60 8.05 15.44
N LEU A 117 9.05 8.22 14.19
CA LEU A 117 10.03 9.26 13.84
C LEU A 117 9.49 10.68 14.03
N ASN A 118 8.19 10.88 13.85
CA ASN A 118 7.58 12.19 14.07
C ASN A 118 7.80 12.71 15.51
N ALA A 119 7.83 11.80 16.49
CA ALA A 119 8.07 12.09 17.90
C ALA A 119 9.56 12.20 18.27
N MET A 120 10.48 11.85 17.36
CA MET A 120 11.92 11.92 17.62
C MET A 120 12.46 13.34 17.41
N HIS A 121 13.61 13.64 18.01
CA HIS A 121 14.22 14.96 17.84
C HIS A 121 14.88 15.09 16.45
N PRO A 122 14.85 16.29 15.84
CA PRO A 122 15.67 16.59 14.66
C PRO A 122 17.16 16.33 14.94
N GLY A 123 17.91 15.96 13.91
CA GLY A 123 19.30 15.55 14.03
C GLY A 123 19.49 14.07 14.35
N LEU A 124 18.42 13.29 14.56
CA LEU A 124 18.52 11.84 14.64
C LEU A 124 19.04 11.28 13.31
N GLU A 125 20.07 10.43 13.39
CA GLU A 125 20.68 9.77 12.23
C GLU A 125 20.14 8.35 12.08
N LEU A 126 19.71 8.00 10.88
CA LEU A 126 19.17 6.70 10.49
C LEU A 126 19.86 6.25 9.21
N THR A 127 20.06 4.95 9.03
CA THR A 127 20.46 4.46 7.71
C THR A 127 19.26 4.52 6.75
N VAL A 128 19.52 4.47 5.45
CA VAL A 128 18.47 4.30 4.44
C VAL A 128 17.66 3.03 4.70
N GLU A 129 18.34 1.94 5.05
CA GLU A 129 17.69 0.66 5.39
C GLU A 129 16.80 0.77 6.64
N ASP A 130 17.23 1.46 7.70
CA ASP A 130 16.39 1.71 8.89
C ASP A 130 15.15 2.52 8.53
N THR A 131 15.32 3.53 7.67
CA THR A 131 14.22 4.39 7.22
C THR A 131 13.19 3.60 6.41
N ILE A 132 13.64 2.74 5.50
CA ILE A 132 12.75 1.82 4.76
C ILE A 132 12.02 0.88 5.72
N ARG A 133 12.71 0.32 6.72
CA ARG A 133 12.09 -0.58 7.70
C ARG A 133 10.99 0.10 8.47
N LEU A 134 11.21 1.32 8.97
CA LEU A 134 10.17 2.09 9.67
C LEU A 134 8.98 2.41 8.75
N MET A 135 9.26 2.78 7.49
CA MET A 135 8.26 3.03 6.47
C MET A 135 7.36 1.81 6.19
N ILE A 136 7.90 0.59 6.24
CA ILE A 136 7.16 -0.64 5.89
C ILE A 136 6.55 -1.34 7.10
N LEU A 137 7.32 -1.54 8.18
CA LEU A 137 6.90 -2.35 9.32
C LEU A 137 5.80 -1.67 10.14
N ILE A 138 5.92 -0.36 10.35
CA ILE A 138 4.99 0.42 11.18
C ILE A 138 4.36 1.59 10.42
N SER A 139 4.49 1.58 9.09
CA SER A 139 3.91 2.62 8.23
C SER A 139 4.32 4.04 8.62
N ASP A 140 5.59 4.27 8.99
CA ASP A 140 6.03 5.58 9.47
C ASP A 140 5.92 6.66 8.38
N ASN A 141 5.14 7.71 8.61
CA ASN A 141 4.85 8.75 7.62
C ASN A 141 6.02 9.74 7.45
N THR A 142 6.75 10.03 8.52
CA THR A 142 7.97 10.85 8.46
C THR A 142 9.07 10.12 7.70
N ALA A 143 9.28 8.83 7.98
CA ALA A 143 10.21 7.99 7.23
C ALA A 143 9.84 7.96 5.73
N THR A 144 8.54 7.95 5.43
CA THR A 144 8.06 7.98 4.04
C THR A 144 8.47 9.27 3.34
N ASN A 145 8.23 10.43 3.95
CA ASN A 145 8.64 11.71 3.37
C ASN A 145 10.17 11.81 3.20
N MET A 146 10.95 11.34 4.17
CA MET A 146 12.42 11.24 4.04
C MET A 146 12.84 10.40 2.83
N MET A 147 12.18 9.24 2.62
CA MET A 147 12.48 8.37 1.48
C MET A 147 11.99 8.95 0.13
N ILE A 148 10.87 9.68 0.11
CA ILE A 148 10.41 10.40 -1.08
C ILE A 148 11.45 11.46 -1.47
N ASP A 149 11.96 12.22 -0.50
CA ASP A 149 12.92 13.30 -0.75
C ASP A 149 14.29 12.74 -1.18
N LEU A 150 14.69 11.57 -0.66
CA LEU A 150 15.91 10.86 -1.07
C LEU A 150 15.80 10.25 -2.47
N VAL A 151 14.72 9.50 -2.74
CA VAL A 151 14.58 8.71 -3.98
C VAL A 151 14.09 9.58 -5.14
N GLY A 152 13.14 10.48 -4.87
CA GLY A 152 12.52 11.37 -5.85
C GLY A 152 11.30 10.79 -6.55
N LEU A 153 10.26 11.61 -6.71
CA LEU A 153 8.99 11.24 -7.37
C LEU A 153 9.21 10.69 -8.78
N ASP A 154 10.04 11.35 -9.58
CA ASP A 154 10.34 10.94 -10.96
C ASP A 154 11.02 9.58 -11.02
N VAL A 155 11.90 9.27 -10.05
CA VAL A 155 12.59 7.99 -10.01
C VAL A 155 11.60 6.86 -9.72
N VAL A 156 10.71 7.06 -8.75
CA VAL A 156 9.64 6.10 -8.43
C VAL A 156 8.72 5.89 -9.64
N ASN A 157 8.20 6.96 -10.23
CA ASN A 157 7.29 6.82 -11.38
C ASN A 157 7.98 6.24 -12.62
N ASN A 158 9.26 6.55 -12.86
CA ASN A 158 10.03 5.92 -13.94
C ASN A 158 10.29 4.43 -13.69
N PHE A 159 10.47 4.02 -12.43
CA PHE A 159 10.56 2.61 -12.05
C PHE A 159 9.24 1.89 -12.36
N LEU A 160 8.10 2.45 -11.91
CA LEU A 160 6.77 1.90 -12.20
C LEU A 160 6.51 1.79 -13.71
N ASN A 161 6.79 2.83 -14.48
CA ASN A 161 6.60 2.82 -15.94
C ASN A 161 7.44 1.72 -16.63
N LYS A 162 8.67 1.44 -16.17
CA LYS A 162 9.50 0.35 -16.71
C LYS A 162 8.95 -1.03 -16.41
N MET A 163 8.20 -1.17 -15.32
CA MET A 163 7.46 -2.39 -15.00
C MET A 163 6.16 -2.54 -15.81
N GLY A 164 5.80 -1.54 -16.63
CA GLY A 164 4.53 -1.49 -17.34
C GLY A 164 3.37 -0.92 -16.52
N MET A 165 3.66 -0.32 -15.35
CA MET A 165 2.65 0.26 -14.46
C MET A 165 2.48 1.75 -14.77
N SER A 166 1.35 2.07 -15.40
CA SER A 166 1.03 3.41 -15.89
C SER A 166 -0.12 4.11 -15.14
N LYS A 167 -0.87 3.38 -14.32
CA LYS A 167 -2.00 3.92 -13.56
C LYS A 167 -1.65 4.23 -12.10
N SER A 168 -0.77 3.43 -11.51
CA SER A 168 -0.22 3.64 -10.17
C SER A 168 0.80 4.78 -10.21
N ARG A 169 0.63 5.79 -9.34
CA ARG A 169 1.41 7.02 -9.36
C ARG A 169 1.71 7.54 -7.97
N LEU A 170 2.97 7.91 -7.75
CA LEU A 170 3.39 8.73 -6.61
C LEU A 170 3.44 10.20 -7.09
N CYS A 171 2.47 10.99 -6.68
CA CYS A 171 2.25 12.35 -7.14
C CYS A 171 2.77 13.40 -6.17
N ARG A 172 2.77 13.10 -4.85
CA ARG A 172 3.05 14.08 -3.79
C ARG A 172 3.67 13.44 -2.54
N ARG A 173 4.28 14.29 -1.69
CA ARG A 173 4.62 13.94 -0.30
C ARG A 173 3.34 13.69 0.50
N LEU A 174 3.46 12.92 1.58
CA LEU A 174 2.35 12.69 2.50
C LEU A 174 2.00 14.01 3.20
N PHE A 175 0.70 14.31 3.27
CA PHE A 175 0.15 15.54 3.86
C PHE A 175 0.72 16.84 3.28
N ASP A 176 1.27 16.80 2.06
CA ASP A 176 1.71 18.01 1.36
C ASP A 176 0.51 18.88 1.01
N SER A 177 0.44 20.07 1.61
CA SER A 177 -0.58 21.06 1.32
C SER A 177 -0.18 21.82 0.05
N ASP A 178 -0.16 21.16 -1.12
CA ASP A 178 0.22 21.82 -2.37
C ASP A 178 -0.75 22.98 -2.69
N PRO A 179 -0.32 24.27 -2.62
CA PRO A 179 -1.17 25.40 -2.94
C PRO A 179 -1.30 25.63 -4.46
N SER A 180 -0.50 24.92 -5.28
CA SER A 180 -0.41 25.12 -6.74
C SER A 180 -1.52 24.44 -7.54
N GLY A 181 -2.33 23.60 -6.90
CA GLY A 181 -3.58 23.12 -7.46
C GLY A 181 -3.47 22.09 -8.58
N MET A 182 -2.37 21.33 -8.68
CA MET A 182 -2.41 20.12 -9.52
C MET A 182 -3.23 18.99 -8.89
N GLY A 183 -3.45 19.02 -7.55
CA GLY A 183 -4.54 18.33 -6.86
C GLY A 183 -4.62 16.80 -7.04
N GLN A 184 -3.52 16.17 -7.46
CA GLN A 184 -3.48 14.74 -7.74
C GLN A 184 -3.04 13.95 -6.52
N GLU A 185 -3.92 13.04 -6.09
CA GLU A 185 -3.64 12.10 -5.03
C GLU A 185 -2.69 10.99 -5.48
N ASN A 186 -2.00 10.40 -4.51
CA ASN A 186 -1.19 9.21 -4.74
C ASN A 186 -2.12 8.03 -5.04
N SER A 187 -1.91 7.31 -6.14
CA SER A 187 -2.84 6.28 -6.62
C SER A 187 -2.20 4.90 -6.80
N ILE A 188 -3.03 3.85 -6.70
CA ILE A 188 -2.70 2.47 -7.08
C ILE A 188 -3.75 1.93 -8.04
N SER A 189 -3.34 1.03 -8.93
CA SER A 189 -4.24 0.13 -9.64
C SER A 189 -4.15 -1.27 -9.03
N LEU A 190 -5.28 -1.95 -8.76
CA LEU A 190 -5.24 -3.28 -8.14
C LEU A 190 -4.60 -4.32 -9.06
N SER A 191 -4.88 -4.26 -10.37
CA SER A 191 -4.26 -5.16 -11.35
C SER A 191 -2.74 -4.93 -11.46
N GLU A 192 -2.28 -3.68 -11.46
CA GLU A 192 -0.85 -3.34 -11.44
C GLU A 192 -0.19 -3.72 -10.10
N THR A 193 -0.92 -3.60 -9.00
CA THR A 193 -0.45 -4.03 -7.67
C THR A 193 -0.30 -5.54 -7.62
N GLY A 194 -1.25 -6.28 -8.20
CA GLY A 194 -1.13 -7.71 -8.41
C GLY A 194 0.10 -8.09 -9.23
N TRP A 195 0.35 -7.38 -10.33
CA TRP A 195 1.55 -7.58 -11.14
C TRP A 195 2.85 -7.35 -10.35
N PHE A 196 2.91 -6.32 -9.52
CA PHE A 196 4.06 -6.08 -8.65
C PHE A 196 4.31 -7.25 -7.69
N PHE A 197 3.27 -7.70 -6.98
CA PHE A 197 3.41 -8.83 -6.05
C PHE A 197 3.74 -10.13 -6.77
N ARG A 198 3.30 -10.30 -8.03
CA ARG A 198 3.74 -11.42 -8.87
C ARG A 198 5.25 -11.39 -9.10
N GLN A 199 5.80 -10.24 -9.50
CA GLN A 199 7.25 -10.08 -9.69
C GLN A 199 8.04 -10.21 -8.38
N LEU A 200 7.47 -9.78 -7.26
CA LEU A 200 8.06 -9.99 -5.95
C LEU A 200 8.15 -11.48 -5.62
N TYR A 201 7.05 -12.21 -5.79
CA TYR A 201 6.98 -13.66 -5.54
C TYR A 201 7.93 -14.45 -6.44
N ASP A 202 7.99 -14.12 -7.73
CA ASP A 202 8.87 -14.78 -8.70
C ASP A 202 10.36 -14.42 -8.50
N GLY A 203 10.69 -13.48 -7.59
CA GLY A 203 12.07 -13.05 -7.34
C GLY A 203 12.65 -12.15 -8.45
N THR A 204 11.80 -11.57 -9.30
CA THR A 204 12.21 -10.81 -10.50
C THR A 204 11.98 -9.30 -10.39
N LEU A 205 11.33 -8.82 -9.32
CA LEU A 205 11.00 -7.40 -9.14
C LEU A 205 12.22 -6.46 -9.28
N VAL A 206 13.34 -6.81 -8.64
CA VAL A 206 14.64 -6.12 -8.79
C VAL A 206 15.75 -7.16 -8.94
N SER A 207 15.82 -8.07 -7.98
CA SER A 207 16.68 -9.25 -7.96
C SER A 207 16.11 -10.25 -6.95
N ALA A 208 16.53 -11.51 -6.98
CA ALA A 208 16.06 -12.50 -6.03
C ALA A 208 16.31 -12.07 -4.57
N GLU A 209 17.51 -11.56 -4.27
CA GLU A 209 17.88 -11.09 -2.93
C GLU A 209 17.06 -9.87 -2.49
N ALA A 210 16.87 -8.88 -3.38
CA ALA A 210 16.07 -7.70 -3.08
C ALA A 210 14.60 -8.06 -2.86
N SER A 211 14.05 -8.95 -3.69
CA SER A 211 12.67 -9.44 -3.54
C SER A 211 12.47 -10.18 -2.22
N GLU A 212 13.43 -11.01 -1.80
CA GLU A 212 13.39 -11.70 -0.51
C GLU A 212 13.40 -10.71 0.66
N LYS A 213 14.29 -9.70 0.63
CA LYS A 213 14.35 -8.65 1.67
C LYS A 213 13.05 -7.85 1.77
N MET A 214 12.53 -7.40 0.62
CA MET A 214 11.26 -6.65 0.55
C MET A 214 10.08 -7.50 1.05
N SER A 215 10.00 -8.76 0.62
CA SER A 215 8.96 -9.69 1.10
C SER A 215 9.07 -9.92 2.61
N SER A 216 10.28 -10.15 3.12
CA SER A 216 10.52 -10.33 4.55
C SER A 216 10.09 -9.12 5.37
N MET A 217 10.37 -7.89 4.92
CA MET A 217 9.91 -6.68 5.62
C MET A 217 8.39 -6.58 5.66
N MET A 218 7.72 -6.84 4.54
CA MET A 218 6.26 -6.82 4.47
C MET A 218 5.60 -7.95 5.29
N GLN A 219 6.28 -9.09 5.47
CA GLN A 219 5.84 -10.15 6.39
C GLN A 219 5.95 -9.77 7.87
N ASN A 220 6.75 -8.74 8.19
CA ASN A 220 6.92 -8.23 9.54
C ASN A 220 6.16 -6.92 9.79
N GLN A 221 5.23 -6.55 8.90
CA GLN A 221 4.31 -5.43 9.15
C GLN A 221 3.50 -5.70 10.43
N GLN A 222 3.42 -4.70 11.31
CA GLN A 222 2.77 -4.83 12.62
C GLN A 222 1.25 -4.63 12.58
N THR A 223 0.74 -4.02 11.51
CA THR A 223 -0.69 -3.84 11.27
C THR A 223 -1.31 -5.14 10.78
N THR A 224 -1.94 -5.92 11.67
CA THR A 224 -2.46 -7.27 11.35
C THR A 224 -3.98 -7.41 11.43
N TYR A 225 -4.74 -6.31 11.42
CA TYR A 225 -6.21 -6.35 11.57
C TYR A 225 -6.98 -6.37 10.25
N LYS A 226 -6.32 -6.52 9.10
CA LYS A 226 -6.98 -6.66 7.78
C LYS A 226 -6.78 -8.06 7.20
N ILE A 227 -5.99 -8.24 6.14
CA ILE A 227 -5.74 -9.57 5.54
C ILE A 227 -5.32 -10.59 6.62
N PRO A 228 -4.43 -10.27 7.58
CA PRO A 228 -4.00 -11.26 8.58
C PRO A 228 -5.03 -11.54 9.68
N PHE A 229 -6.15 -10.82 9.77
CA PHE A 229 -7.03 -10.85 10.94
C PHE A 229 -7.48 -12.26 11.34
N PHE A 230 -7.93 -13.04 10.35
CA PHE A 230 -8.31 -14.46 10.47
C PHE A 230 -7.20 -15.43 10.06
N LEU A 231 -6.08 -14.95 9.53
CA LEU A 231 -5.00 -15.73 8.92
C LEU A 231 -3.67 -15.56 9.67
N ARG A 232 -3.71 -15.30 10.99
CA ARG A 232 -2.54 -14.89 11.80
C ARG A 232 -1.37 -15.88 11.81
N GLU A 233 -1.62 -17.16 11.53
CA GLU A 233 -0.59 -18.20 11.49
C GLU A 233 0.05 -18.35 10.10
N ILE A 234 -0.48 -17.66 9.09
CA ILE A 234 0.00 -17.71 7.72
C ILE A 234 0.98 -16.55 7.50
N PRO A 235 2.19 -16.80 6.97
CA PRO A 235 3.07 -15.71 6.55
C PRO A 235 2.38 -14.90 5.45
N ILE A 236 2.33 -13.57 5.62
CA ILE A 236 1.65 -12.67 4.69
C ILE A 236 2.55 -11.47 4.42
N ALA A 237 3.08 -11.35 3.20
CA ALA A 237 3.81 -10.15 2.79
C ALA A 237 2.79 -9.10 2.31
N HIS A 238 2.43 -8.14 3.17
CA HIS A 238 1.42 -7.15 2.84
C HIS A 238 1.77 -5.72 3.25
N LYS A 239 0.99 -4.77 2.73
CA LYS A 239 1.03 -3.36 3.14
C LYS A 239 -0.38 -2.80 3.24
N THR A 240 -0.70 -2.22 4.41
CA THR A 240 -1.95 -1.49 4.61
C THR A 240 -1.86 -0.04 4.13
N GLY A 241 -3.01 0.53 3.76
CA GLY A 241 -3.20 1.96 3.54
C GLY A 241 -4.53 2.41 4.13
N GLU A 242 -4.52 3.47 4.92
CA GLU A 242 -5.68 3.96 5.65
C GLU A 242 -5.68 5.48 5.66
N ASP A 243 -6.87 6.04 5.47
CA ASP A 243 -7.17 7.46 5.63
C ASP A 243 -8.69 7.62 5.84
N CYS A 244 -9.17 8.85 6.00
CA CYS A 244 -10.59 9.16 6.07
C CYS A 244 -11.33 8.63 4.83
N GLY A 245 -12.17 7.61 5.03
CA GLY A 245 -12.94 6.98 3.96
C GLY A 245 -12.12 6.08 3.02
N ILE A 246 -10.91 5.70 3.41
CA ILE A 246 -10.00 4.83 2.64
C ILE A 246 -9.56 3.67 3.50
N ALA A 247 -9.78 2.45 3.00
CA ALA A 247 -9.30 1.22 3.65
C ALA A 247 -8.70 0.28 2.59
N ASN A 248 -7.39 0.13 2.65
CA ASN A 248 -6.61 -0.70 1.72
C ASN A 248 -5.76 -1.72 2.50
N ASP A 249 -5.58 -2.90 1.90
CA ASP A 249 -4.54 -3.87 2.26
C ASP A 249 -4.25 -4.75 1.06
N VAL A 250 -2.97 -4.91 0.73
CA VAL A 250 -2.52 -5.61 -0.48
C VAL A 250 -1.32 -6.49 -0.17
N GLY A 251 -1.28 -7.70 -0.70
CA GLY A 251 -0.18 -8.60 -0.39
C GLY A 251 -0.23 -9.99 -1.01
N ILE A 252 0.77 -10.80 -0.61
CA ILE A 252 0.87 -12.23 -0.89
C ILE A 252 0.56 -13.00 0.39
N VAL A 253 -0.38 -13.94 0.29
CA VAL A 253 -0.68 -14.91 1.34
C VAL A 253 0.06 -16.21 1.02
N PHE A 254 1.04 -16.58 1.84
CA PHE A 254 1.85 -17.79 1.66
C PHE A 254 1.15 -19.03 2.26
N ALA A 255 -0.08 -19.29 1.80
CA ALA A 255 -0.83 -20.51 2.10
C ALA A 255 -0.21 -21.75 1.42
N LYS A 256 -0.81 -22.93 1.60
CA LYS A 256 -0.37 -24.16 0.92
C LYS A 256 -0.33 -23.98 -0.60
N ASN A 257 -1.35 -23.31 -1.14
CA ASN A 257 -1.38 -22.77 -2.49
C ASN A 257 -1.28 -21.25 -2.38
N PRO A 258 -0.09 -20.65 -2.57
CA PRO A 258 0.09 -19.21 -2.41
C PRO A 258 -0.77 -18.40 -3.38
N PHE A 259 -1.26 -17.26 -2.92
CA PHE A 259 -2.04 -16.35 -3.75
C PHE A 259 -1.78 -14.89 -3.41
N ILE A 260 -2.02 -14.02 -4.38
CA ILE A 260 -2.05 -12.57 -4.20
C ILE A 260 -3.48 -12.17 -3.87
N PHE A 261 -3.64 -11.27 -2.91
CA PHE A 261 -4.91 -10.65 -2.56
C PHE A 261 -4.70 -9.14 -2.37
N CYS A 262 -5.45 -8.34 -3.10
CA CYS A 262 -5.41 -6.88 -3.02
C CYS A 262 -6.83 -6.36 -2.81
N PHE A 263 -7.02 -5.59 -1.74
CA PHE A 263 -8.26 -4.88 -1.43
C PHE A 263 -7.98 -3.38 -1.38
N ALA A 264 -8.79 -2.59 -2.06
CA ALA A 264 -8.74 -1.13 -1.97
C ALA A 264 -10.13 -0.51 -1.99
N SER A 265 -10.26 0.65 -1.34
CA SER A 265 -11.53 1.36 -1.28
C SER A 265 -11.40 2.88 -1.13
N ASN A 266 -12.38 3.63 -1.66
CA ASN A 266 -12.50 5.08 -1.54
C ASN A 266 -13.94 5.50 -1.20
N GLY A 267 -14.10 6.49 -0.33
CA GLY A 267 -15.40 7.04 0.05
C GLY A 267 -16.29 6.05 0.82
N VAL A 268 -15.68 5.17 1.63
CA VAL A 268 -16.36 4.10 2.36
C VAL A 268 -16.49 4.37 3.85
N ASP A 269 -17.38 3.64 4.53
CA ASP A 269 -17.26 3.43 5.98
C ASP A 269 -16.06 2.50 6.25
N VAL A 270 -15.02 3.03 6.90
CA VAL A 270 -13.73 2.33 7.09
C VAL A 270 -13.91 1.03 7.88
N ALA A 271 -14.74 1.04 8.93
CA ALA A 271 -14.96 -0.15 9.74
C ALA A 271 -15.65 -1.28 8.95
N ALA A 272 -16.65 -0.95 8.13
CA ALA A 272 -17.30 -1.90 7.25
C ALA A 272 -16.37 -2.41 6.14
N ALA A 273 -15.55 -1.53 5.56
CA ALA A 273 -14.56 -1.90 4.56
C ALA A 273 -13.49 -2.84 5.13
N ASP A 274 -13.00 -2.58 6.34
CA ASP A 274 -12.08 -3.47 7.05
C ASP A 274 -12.70 -4.86 7.27
N ARG A 275 -13.98 -4.92 7.67
CA ARG A 275 -14.65 -6.21 7.88
C ARG A 275 -14.79 -6.97 6.56
N LEU A 276 -15.15 -6.27 5.49
CA LEU A 276 -15.19 -6.85 4.15
C LEU A 276 -13.82 -7.42 3.75
N CYS A 277 -12.74 -6.63 3.90
CA CYS A 277 -11.38 -7.06 3.59
C CYS A 277 -11.01 -8.37 4.33
N GLN A 278 -11.31 -8.44 5.63
CA GLN A 278 -11.03 -9.63 6.45
C GLN A 278 -11.84 -10.85 6.00
N ASP A 279 -13.16 -10.68 5.81
CA ASP A 279 -14.05 -11.76 5.39
C ASP A 279 -13.64 -12.28 4.00
N ALA A 280 -13.38 -11.38 3.06
CA ALA A 280 -12.99 -11.75 1.70
C ALA A 280 -11.62 -12.43 1.65
N ALA A 281 -10.64 -11.95 2.42
CA ALA A 281 -9.34 -12.61 2.52
C ALA A 281 -9.48 -14.05 3.06
N LEU A 282 -10.34 -14.27 4.05
CA LEU A 282 -10.63 -15.60 4.59
C LEU A 282 -11.34 -16.51 3.56
N GLU A 283 -12.34 -16.01 2.85
CA GLU A 283 -13.06 -16.79 1.83
C GLU A 283 -12.14 -17.17 0.65
N VAL A 284 -11.30 -16.24 0.20
CA VAL A 284 -10.30 -16.51 -0.84
C VAL A 284 -9.25 -17.52 -0.36
N TYR A 285 -8.79 -17.41 0.88
CA TYR A 285 -7.93 -18.41 1.50
C TYR A 285 -8.61 -19.79 1.52
N ASN A 286 -9.85 -19.87 1.99
CA ASN A 286 -10.59 -21.12 2.06
C ASN A 286 -10.79 -21.76 0.70
N TYR A 287 -10.96 -20.96 -0.36
CA TYR A 287 -11.09 -21.46 -1.73
C TYR A 287 -9.78 -22.02 -2.28
N TYR A 288 -8.66 -21.27 -2.15
CA TYR A 288 -7.37 -21.73 -2.68
C TYR A 288 -6.70 -22.81 -1.83
N ASN A 289 -7.02 -22.91 -0.54
CA ASN A 289 -6.34 -23.80 0.40
C ASN A 289 -7.04 -25.16 0.62
N VAL A 290 -8.01 -25.53 -0.24
CA VAL A 290 -8.62 -26.87 -0.28
C VAL A 290 -7.68 -27.88 -0.95
#